data_AF-A0A226E5T5-F1
#
_entry.id   AF-A0A226E5T5-F1
#
_cell.length_a   1.000
_cell.length_b   1.000
_cell.length_c   1.000
_cell.angle_alpha   90.00
_cell.angle_beta   90.00
_cell.angle_gamma   90.00
#
_symmetry.space_group_name_H-M   'P 1'
#
loop_
_entity.id
_entity.type
_entity.pdbx_description
1 polymer ?
#
loop_
_entity_poly.entity_id
_entity_poly.type
_entity_poly.pdbx_seq_one_letter_code
_entity_poly.pdbx_strand_id
1 'polypeptide(L)'
;MEKATKWEENGVIDGLTTNGVLLLHVKGNFVDGGAKPLPWREVSVNGGLYTMRESRSAPQKGKKMDMESCILEDGSMIDLCGVTLLWRSAEGLEKSPSRRELETLLDLVNAGRPQCPVGLNTLVVGRKTNSLDREPYIYLKCGHVQGLHEWNPGQKKGTESKERTCPICMTIGPFVALTMAFESACYCDTGALTHAFAPQQAVGMFAFVPCGHMVTAKTANYWANIPIPHGTKGYLAECPFCATPLEGSTGFVRLIFQDWIS
;
A
#
# COMPACT_ATOMS: atom_id res chain seq x y z
N MET A 1 -25.55 -26.92 4.80
CA MET A 1 -24.18 -27.44 4.61
C MET A 1 -23.63 -26.82 3.33
N GLU A 2 -22.64 -25.94 3.44
CA GLU A 2 -21.81 -25.57 2.29
C GLU A 2 -21.13 -26.84 1.77
N LYS A 3 -21.29 -27.14 0.48
CA LYS A 3 -20.62 -28.26 -0.18
C LYS A 3 -19.62 -27.69 -1.16
N ALA A 4 -18.37 -28.15 -1.06
CA ALA A 4 -17.33 -27.86 -2.04
C ALA A 4 -17.77 -28.33 -3.45
N THR A 5 -17.51 -27.51 -4.45
CA THR A 5 -17.78 -27.84 -5.86
C THR A 5 -16.74 -28.87 -6.31
N LYS A 6 -17.19 -30.01 -6.85
CA LYS A 6 -16.32 -31.10 -7.33
C LYS A 6 -16.81 -31.62 -8.67
N TRP A 7 -15.89 -32.05 -9.52
CA TRP A 7 -16.19 -32.64 -10.83
C TRP A 7 -15.13 -33.68 -11.19
N GLU A 8 -15.42 -34.46 -12.23
CA GLU A 8 -14.49 -35.41 -12.82
C GLU A 8 -14.29 -35.01 -14.29
N GLU A 9 -13.04 -34.92 -14.73
CA GLU A 9 -12.66 -34.63 -16.11
C GLU A 9 -11.55 -35.61 -16.49
N ASN A 10 -11.77 -36.41 -17.55
CA ASN A 10 -10.83 -37.43 -18.03
C ASN A 10 -10.37 -38.43 -16.95
N GLY A 11 -11.26 -38.86 -16.06
CA GLY A 11 -10.95 -39.81 -14.99
C GLY A 11 -10.18 -39.20 -13.81
N VAL A 12 -9.97 -37.88 -13.80
CA VAL A 12 -9.33 -37.16 -12.70
C VAL A 12 -10.37 -36.32 -11.98
N ILE A 13 -10.44 -36.49 -10.66
CA ILE A 13 -11.33 -35.70 -9.79
C ILE A 13 -10.63 -34.39 -9.45
N ASP A 14 -11.34 -33.28 -9.62
CA ASP A 14 -10.90 -31.96 -9.20
C ASP A 14 -12.05 -31.24 -8.46
N GLY A 15 -11.75 -30.10 -7.85
CA GLY A 15 -12.72 -29.33 -7.10
C GLY A 15 -12.23 -27.94 -6.74
N LEU A 16 -13.16 -27.13 -6.24
CA LEU A 16 -12.87 -25.85 -5.62
C LEU A 16 -13.18 -25.95 -4.13
N THR A 17 -12.32 -25.34 -3.31
CA THR A 17 -12.60 -25.19 -1.88
C THR A 17 -13.84 -24.32 -1.66
N THR A 18 -14.48 -24.41 -0.50
CA THR A 18 -15.73 -23.68 -0.22
C THR A 18 -15.61 -22.19 -0.54
N ASN A 19 -14.58 -21.52 0.00
CA ASN A 19 -14.38 -20.08 -0.14
C ASN A 19 -13.44 -19.69 -1.29
N GLY A 20 -12.82 -20.67 -1.96
CA GLY A 20 -11.85 -20.48 -3.02
C GLY A 20 -10.48 -20.02 -2.52
N VAL A 21 -9.44 -20.39 -3.26
CA VAL A 21 -8.10 -19.76 -3.21
C VAL A 21 -7.98 -18.93 -4.47
N LEU A 22 -7.66 -17.65 -4.31
CA LEU A 22 -7.54 -16.75 -5.46
C LEU A 22 -6.09 -16.44 -5.75
N LEU A 23 -5.76 -16.32 -7.03
CA LEU A 23 -4.44 -15.97 -7.52
C LEU A 23 -4.54 -14.79 -8.48
N LEU A 24 -3.70 -13.79 -8.27
CA LEU A 24 -3.48 -12.68 -9.19
C LEU A 24 -2.02 -12.72 -9.65
N HIS A 25 -1.84 -12.74 -10.96
CA HIS A 25 -0.56 -12.51 -11.59
C HIS A 25 -0.39 -11.04 -11.95
N VAL A 26 0.85 -10.61 -12.08
CA VAL A 26 1.20 -9.29 -12.58
C VAL A 26 1.82 -9.43 -13.96
N LYS A 27 1.44 -8.55 -14.89
CA LYS A 27 2.09 -8.46 -16.18
C LYS A 27 3.26 -7.47 -16.09
N GLY A 28 4.45 -7.91 -16.49
CA GLY A 28 5.68 -7.11 -16.40
C GLY A 28 6.40 -7.36 -15.07
N ASN A 29 7.47 -6.60 -14.81
CA ASN A 29 8.26 -6.78 -13.60
C ASN A 29 7.61 -6.04 -12.42
N PHE A 30 7.45 -6.72 -11.28
CA PHE A 30 6.97 -6.12 -10.03
C PHE A 30 7.87 -4.94 -9.63
N VAL A 31 9.18 -5.19 -9.61
CA VAL A 31 10.20 -4.16 -9.47
C VAL A 31 10.38 -3.42 -10.80
N ASP A 32 10.67 -2.13 -10.78
CA ASP A 32 10.70 -1.16 -11.92
C ASP A 32 9.38 -0.44 -12.21
N GLY A 33 8.26 -0.84 -11.62
CA GLY A 33 6.99 -0.09 -11.68
C GLY A 33 6.23 -0.22 -12.99
N GLY A 34 6.59 -1.20 -13.82
CA GLY A 34 5.84 -1.57 -15.02
C GLY A 34 4.74 -2.59 -14.77
N ALA A 35 4.69 -3.19 -13.57
CA ALA A 35 3.73 -4.23 -13.23
C ALA A 35 2.28 -3.73 -13.28
N LYS A 36 1.43 -4.49 -13.96
CA LYS A 36 -0.02 -4.28 -14.00
C LYS A 36 -0.73 -5.54 -13.51
N PRO A 37 -1.69 -5.43 -12.57
CA PRO A 37 -2.44 -6.59 -12.12
C PRO A 37 -3.24 -7.19 -13.27
N LEU A 38 -3.21 -8.52 -13.38
CA LEU A 38 -4.16 -9.27 -14.19
C LEU A 38 -5.43 -9.58 -13.36
N PRO A 39 -6.55 -9.96 -14.01
CA PRO A 39 -7.75 -10.35 -13.27
C PRO A 39 -7.48 -11.51 -12.32
N TRP A 40 -8.09 -11.47 -11.12
CA TRP A 40 -8.07 -12.60 -10.19
C TRP A 40 -8.63 -13.86 -10.85
N ARG A 41 -7.98 -14.98 -10.54
CA ARG A 41 -8.38 -16.34 -10.90
C ARG A 41 -8.65 -17.13 -9.64
N GLU A 42 -9.58 -18.06 -9.73
CA GLU A 42 -9.76 -19.07 -8.71
C GLU A 42 -8.95 -20.32 -9.06
N VAL A 43 -8.21 -20.83 -8.08
CA VAL A 43 -7.35 -22.01 -8.22
C VAL A 43 -8.10 -23.25 -7.73
N SER A 44 -8.15 -24.29 -8.54
CA SER A 44 -8.68 -25.60 -8.14
C SER A 44 -7.70 -26.40 -7.29
N VAL A 45 -8.19 -27.48 -6.67
CA VAL A 45 -7.38 -28.38 -5.85
C VAL A 45 -6.21 -28.98 -6.65
N ASN A 46 -6.41 -29.25 -7.93
CA ASN A 46 -5.36 -29.75 -8.83
C ASN A 46 -4.56 -28.64 -9.55
N GLY A 47 -4.72 -27.36 -9.17
CA GLY A 47 -3.97 -26.24 -9.75
C GLY A 47 -4.52 -25.69 -11.07
N GLY A 48 -5.74 -26.06 -11.47
CA GLY A 48 -6.41 -25.46 -12.61
C GLY A 48 -6.86 -24.03 -12.31
N LEU A 49 -6.69 -23.11 -13.26
CA LEU A 49 -7.17 -21.74 -13.13
C LEU A 49 -8.54 -21.56 -13.76
N TYR A 50 -9.41 -20.87 -13.03
CA TYR A 50 -10.78 -20.57 -13.43
C TYR A 50 -11.06 -19.07 -13.27
N THR A 51 -11.98 -18.54 -14.08
CA THR A 51 -12.55 -17.22 -13.80
C THR A 51 -13.24 -17.21 -12.43
N MET A 52 -13.33 -16.03 -11.82
CA MET A 52 -14.07 -15.85 -10.57
C MET A 52 -15.51 -16.37 -10.66
N ARG A 53 -16.02 -16.93 -9.56
CA ARG A 53 -17.46 -17.21 -9.39
C ARG A 53 -18.24 -15.90 -9.26
N GLU A 54 -19.57 -15.98 -9.34
CA GLU A 54 -20.45 -14.82 -9.13
C GLU A 54 -20.36 -14.22 -7.71
N SER A 55 -19.97 -15.04 -6.74
CA SER A 55 -19.60 -14.62 -5.39
C SER A 55 -18.72 -15.67 -4.74
N ARG A 56 -18.01 -15.28 -3.67
CA ARG A 56 -17.44 -16.25 -2.72
C ARG A 56 -18.50 -17.28 -2.34
N SER A 57 -18.08 -18.53 -2.21
CA SER A 57 -18.93 -19.69 -1.88
C SER A 57 -20.04 -20.05 -2.86
N ALA A 58 -20.18 -19.37 -4.00
CA ALA A 58 -21.16 -19.77 -5.01
C ALA A 58 -20.86 -21.20 -5.51
N PRO A 59 -21.86 -22.06 -5.72
CA PRO A 59 -21.62 -23.46 -6.09
C PRO A 59 -21.14 -23.62 -7.54
N GLN A 60 -21.37 -22.62 -8.39
CA GLN A 60 -21.02 -22.64 -9.80
C GLN A 60 -19.56 -22.20 -10.00
N LYS A 61 -18.73 -23.11 -10.53
CA LYS A 61 -17.34 -22.80 -10.92
C LYS A 61 -17.31 -21.88 -12.13
N GLY A 62 -16.24 -21.09 -12.25
CA GLY A 62 -16.00 -20.27 -13.43
C GLY A 62 -15.60 -21.06 -14.68
N LYS A 63 -15.23 -20.33 -15.73
CA LYS A 63 -14.67 -20.88 -16.97
C LYS A 63 -13.20 -21.22 -16.75
N LYS A 64 -12.77 -22.40 -17.20
CA LYS A 64 -11.36 -22.83 -17.17
C LYS A 64 -10.50 -21.95 -18.07
N MET A 65 -9.29 -21.64 -17.62
CA MET A 65 -8.31 -20.81 -18.31
C MET A 65 -7.11 -21.67 -18.74
N ASP A 66 -7.27 -22.43 -19.82
CA ASP A 66 -6.27 -23.43 -20.25
C ASP A 66 -4.92 -22.84 -20.72
N MET A 67 -4.87 -21.53 -20.98
CA MET A 67 -3.65 -20.81 -21.39
C MET A 67 -2.94 -20.10 -20.23
N GLU A 68 -3.48 -20.18 -19.00
CA GLU A 68 -2.88 -19.58 -17.81
C GLU A 68 -2.31 -20.68 -16.90
N SER A 69 -1.28 -20.33 -16.12
CA SER A 69 -0.58 -21.26 -15.23
C SER A 69 -0.73 -20.82 -13.78
N CYS A 70 -0.87 -21.76 -12.85
CA CYS A 70 -0.88 -21.47 -11.41
C CYS A 70 0.54 -21.36 -10.80
N ILE A 71 1.60 -21.39 -11.62
CA ILE A 71 2.97 -21.22 -11.16
C ILE A 71 3.17 -19.77 -10.73
N LEU A 72 3.59 -19.56 -9.48
CA LEU A 72 3.78 -18.22 -8.93
C LEU A 72 4.92 -17.48 -9.62
N GLU A 73 4.66 -16.22 -9.98
CA GLU A 73 5.63 -15.29 -10.58
C GLU A 73 5.95 -14.17 -9.57
N ASP A 74 7.07 -13.46 -9.75
CA ASP A 74 7.43 -12.36 -8.84
C ASP A 74 6.30 -11.31 -8.79
N GLY A 75 5.78 -11.03 -7.59
CA GLY A 75 4.67 -10.12 -7.40
C GLY A 75 3.29 -10.76 -7.47
N SER A 76 3.20 -12.08 -7.67
CA SER A 76 1.93 -12.82 -7.57
C SER A 76 1.29 -12.60 -6.20
N MET A 77 -0.03 -12.47 -6.18
CA MET A 77 -0.81 -12.28 -4.96
C MET A 77 -1.78 -13.44 -4.77
N ILE A 78 -1.87 -13.94 -3.54
CA ILE A 78 -2.67 -15.12 -3.21
C ILE A 78 -3.64 -14.73 -2.11
N ASP A 79 -4.94 -14.78 -2.39
CA ASP A 79 -5.95 -14.55 -1.38
C ASP A 79 -6.50 -15.87 -0.83
N LEU A 80 -6.44 -16.00 0.49
CA LEU A 80 -6.88 -17.16 1.26
C LEU A 80 -8.15 -16.89 2.07
N CYS A 81 -9.01 -15.98 1.58
CA CYS A 81 -10.30 -15.60 2.18
C CYS A 81 -10.15 -15.02 3.60
N GLY A 82 -9.41 -13.91 3.69
CA GLY A 82 -9.19 -13.17 4.94
C GLY A 82 -7.75 -12.72 5.14
N VAL A 83 -6.83 -13.31 4.38
CA VAL A 83 -5.44 -12.85 4.25
C VAL A 83 -5.03 -12.90 2.78
N THR A 84 -4.36 -11.85 2.33
CA THR A 84 -3.71 -11.82 1.02
C THR A 84 -2.20 -11.89 1.22
N LEU A 85 -1.56 -12.87 0.58
CA LEU A 85 -0.11 -13.05 0.56
C LEU A 85 0.47 -12.39 -0.68
N LEU A 86 1.61 -11.75 -0.54
CA LEU A 86 2.47 -11.33 -1.65
C LEU A 86 3.59 -12.36 -1.81
N TRP A 87 3.67 -12.99 -2.98
CA TRP A 87 4.79 -13.84 -3.35
C TRP A 87 5.87 -13.01 -4.03
N ARG A 88 7.10 -13.11 -3.53
CA ARG A 88 8.29 -12.52 -4.15
C ARG A 88 9.29 -13.62 -4.44
N SER A 89 9.83 -13.61 -5.64
CA SER A 89 10.95 -14.45 -6.05
C SER A 89 12.25 -13.98 -5.36
N ALA A 90 13.23 -14.87 -5.22
CA ALA A 90 14.54 -14.51 -4.70
C ALA A 90 15.20 -13.38 -5.54
N GLU A 91 15.16 -13.51 -6.88
CA GLU A 91 15.68 -12.48 -7.80
C GLU A 91 14.93 -11.14 -7.66
N GLY A 92 13.62 -11.17 -7.47
CA GLY A 92 12.82 -9.96 -7.24
C GLY A 92 13.18 -9.27 -5.94
N LEU A 93 13.38 -10.03 -4.85
CA LEU A 93 13.81 -9.48 -3.56
C LEU A 93 15.22 -8.90 -3.62
N GLU A 94 16.13 -9.51 -4.38
CA GLU A 94 17.49 -8.97 -4.60
C GLU A 94 17.47 -7.62 -5.33
N LYS A 95 16.46 -7.38 -6.19
CA LYS A 95 16.27 -6.10 -6.91
C LYS A 95 15.49 -5.06 -6.11
N SER A 96 14.75 -5.48 -5.08
CA SER A 96 14.02 -4.58 -4.18
C SER A 96 14.99 -3.69 -3.39
N PRO A 97 14.55 -2.51 -2.93
CA PRO A 97 15.38 -1.66 -2.09
C PRO A 97 15.71 -2.38 -0.79
N SER A 98 16.99 -2.44 -0.44
CA SER A 98 17.44 -2.98 0.84
C SER A 98 16.99 -2.09 2.00
N ARG A 99 16.93 -2.66 3.20
CA ARG A 99 16.66 -1.91 4.43
C ARG A 99 17.60 -0.71 4.60
N ARG A 100 18.89 -0.88 4.28
CA ARG A 100 19.89 0.19 4.37
C ARG A 100 19.58 1.34 3.40
N GLU A 101 19.07 1.03 2.21
CA GLU A 101 18.65 2.06 1.25
C GLU A 101 17.40 2.80 1.72
N LEU A 102 16.44 2.10 2.34
CA LEU A 102 15.27 2.73 2.98
C LEU A 102 15.66 3.59 4.21
N GLU A 103 16.67 3.18 4.97
CA GLU A 103 17.25 3.99 6.05
C GLU A 103 17.98 5.22 5.49
N THR A 104 18.74 5.05 4.41
CA THR A 104 19.40 6.18 3.71
C THR A 104 18.36 7.17 3.15
N LEU A 105 17.26 6.66 2.61
CA LEU A 105 16.11 7.45 2.18
C LEU A 105 15.55 8.29 3.34
N LEU A 106 15.35 7.67 4.50
CA LEU A 106 14.89 8.38 5.70
C LEU A 106 15.90 9.46 6.15
N ASP A 107 17.19 9.14 6.10
CA ASP A 107 18.25 10.09 6.45
C ASP A 107 18.30 11.27 5.48
N LEU A 108 18.06 11.07 4.19
CA LEU A 108 17.95 12.16 3.21
C LEU A 108 16.75 13.08 3.49
N VAL A 109 15.59 12.51 3.84
CA VAL A 109 14.43 13.30 4.25
C VAL A 109 14.75 14.15 5.49
N ASN A 110 15.41 13.56 6.49
CA ASN A 110 15.82 14.27 7.71
C ASN A 110 16.95 15.29 7.48
N ALA A 111 17.88 15.02 6.56
CA ALA A 111 18.97 15.93 6.18
C ALA A 111 18.46 17.22 5.53
N GLY A 112 17.27 17.14 4.90
CA GLY A 112 16.51 18.30 4.45
C GLY A 112 16.03 19.24 5.54
N ARG A 113 16.15 18.84 6.81
CA ARG A 113 15.70 19.61 7.98
C ARG A 113 14.28 20.17 7.80
N PRO A 114 13.27 19.31 7.56
CA PRO A 114 11.89 19.76 7.38
C PRO A 114 11.43 20.58 8.57
N GLN A 115 10.93 21.79 8.35
CA GLN A 115 10.46 22.65 9.42
C GLN A 115 8.98 22.41 9.73
N CYS A 116 8.61 22.57 10.99
CA CYS A 116 7.24 22.71 11.45
C CYS A 116 6.85 24.20 11.41
N PRO A 117 5.98 24.64 10.48
CA PRO A 117 5.59 26.05 10.35
C PRO A 117 5.08 26.70 11.63
N VAL A 118 4.37 25.95 12.46
CA VAL A 118 3.75 26.49 13.67
C VAL A 118 4.67 26.35 14.88
N GLY A 119 5.32 25.19 15.03
CA GLY A 119 6.19 24.90 16.16
C GLY A 119 7.60 25.49 16.05
N LEU A 120 7.99 25.96 14.86
CA LEU A 120 9.34 26.46 14.54
C LEU A 120 10.46 25.47 14.91
N ASN A 121 10.14 24.17 14.92
CA ASN A 121 11.03 23.08 15.22
C ASN A 121 11.32 22.25 13.96
N THR A 122 12.51 21.69 13.87
CA THR A 122 12.86 20.72 12.82
C THR A 122 12.23 19.37 13.13
N LEU A 123 11.45 18.84 12.19
CA LEU A 123 10.80 17.54 12.27
C LEU A 123 11.82 16.42 12.02
N VAL A 124 11.60 15.28 12.68
CA VAL A 124 12.45 14.09 12.53
C VAL A 124 11.56 12.87 12.26
N VAL A 125 11.65 12.33 11.05
CA VAL A 125 10.87 11.17 10.61
C VAL A 125 11.51 9.88 11.12
N GLY A 126 10.68 8.94 11.59
CA GLY A 126 11.06 7.53 11.84
C GLY A 126 11.99 7.28 13.03
N ARG A 127 12.35 8.32 13.79
CA ARG A 127 13.13 8.20 15.03
C ARG A 127 12.27 8.70 16.18
N LYS A 128 12.09 7.87 17.22
CA LYS A 128 11.45 8.34 18.46
C LYS A 128 12.24 9.52 18.98
N THR A 129 11.58 10.66 19.10
CA THR A 129 12.21 11.85 19.68
C THR A 129 11.71 12.01 21.11
N ASN A 130 12.48 12.70 21.95
CA ASN A 130 12.02 13.03 23.30
C ASN A 130 10.92 14.11 23.32
N SER A 131 10.49 14.60 22.15
CA SER A 131 9.62 15.77 22.00
C SER A 131 8.58 15.52 20.90
N LEU A 132 7.34 15.25 21.29
CA LEU A 132 6.27 14.85 20.36
C LEU A 132 5.99 15.89 19.25
N ASP A 133 6.29 17.16 19.50
CA ASP A 133 6.18 18.25 18.52
C ASP A 133 7.22 18.18 17.37
N ARG A 134 8.20 17.29 17.47
CA ARG A 134 9.16 16.96 16.41
C ARG A 134 8.76 15.73 15.61
N GLU A 135 7.76 14.97 16.07
CA GLU A 135 7.22 13.85 15.31
C GLU A 135 6.34 14.37 14.17
N PRO A 136 6.56 13.90 12.93
CA PRO A 136 5.84 14.38 11.78
C PRO A 136 4.42 13.79 11.70
N TYR A 137 3.45 14.67 11.52
CA TYR A 137 2.05 14.34 11.26
C TYR A 137 1.62 15.00 9.95
N ILE A 138 0.69 14.38 9.24
CA ILE A 138 0.18 14.85 7.96
C ILE A 138 -1.30 15.19 8.02
N TYR A 139 -1.70 16.27 7.34
CA TYR A 139 -3.09 16.52 6.97
C TYR A 139 -3.44 15.77 5.69
N LEU A 140 -4.13 14.64 5.79
CA LEU A 140 -4.31 13.71 4.67
C LEU A 140 -5.10 14.28 3.48
N LYS A 141 -5.92 15.31 3.67
CA LYS A 141 -6.66 15.96 2.58
C LYS A 141 -5.83 16.98 1.76
N CYS A 142 -4.69 17.45 2.27
CA CYS A 142 -3.87 18.45 1.57
C CYS A 142 -2.38 18.13 1.49
N GLY A 143 -1.89 17.11 2.20
CA GLY A 143 -0.50 16.67 2.14
C GLY A 143 0.49 17.46 3.00
N HIS A 144 0.06 18.58 3.61
CA HIS A 144 0.92 19.39 4.47
C HIS A 144 1.34 18.61 5.73
N VAL A 145 2.64 18.64 6.00
CA VAL A 145 3.25 18.01 7.18
C VAL A 145 3.46 19.06 8.28
N GLN A 146 3.16 18.70 9.52
CA GLN A 146 3.39 19.50 10.74
C GLN A 146 3.94 18.60 11.85
N GLY A 147 4.46 19.23 12.90
CA GLY A 147 4.65 18.56 14.19
C GLY A 147 3.31 18.33 14.89
N LEU A 148 3.26 17.41 15.84
CA LEU A 148 2.10 17.28 16.72
C LEU A 148 1.86 18.61 17.46
N HIS A 149 0.64 19.12 17.41
CA HIS A 149 0.23 20.35 18.10
C HIS A 149 -1.19 20.22 18.64
N GLU A 150 -1.56 21.00 19.65
CA GLU A 150 -2.92 20.97 20.23
C GLU A 150 -3.88 21.95 19.55
N TRP A 151 -3.36 22.86 18.74
CA TRP A 151 -4.15 23.89 18.07
C TRP A 151 -5.09 23.28 17.02
N ASN A 152 -6.41 23.44 17.22
CA ASN A 152 -7.41 23.14 16.22
C ASN A 152 -8.53 24.19 16.26
N PRO A 153 -8.57 25.13 15.29
CA PRO A 153 -9.61 26.12 15.17
C PRO A 153 -11.01 25.50 15.23
N GLY A 154 -11.87 26.00 16.13
CA GLY A 154 -13.26 25.56 16.25
C GLY A 154 -13.49 24.30 17.10
N GLN A 155 -12.45 23.63 17.59
CA GLN A 155 -12.61 22.51 18.52
C GLN A 155 -12.87 23.02 19.94
N LYS A 156 -13.96 22.57 20.58
CA LYS A 156 -14.19 22.83 22.01
C LYS A 156 -13.17 22.03 22.83
N LYS A 157 -12.56 22.65 23.85
CA LYS A 157 -11.68 21.96 24.80
C LYS A 157 -12.42 20.72 25.37
N GLY A 158 -11.85 19.54 25.19
CA GLY A 158 -12.38 18.27 25.72
C GLY A 158 -13.13 17.36 24.73
N THR A 159 -13.29 17.75 23.46
CA THR A 159 -13.86 16.85 22.42
C THR A 159 -12.75 16.36 21.48
N GLU A 160 -12.38 15.08 21.47
CA GLU A 160 -11.40 14.52 20.52
C GLU A 160 -12.01 14.40 19.11
N SER A 161 -11.80 15.42 18.27
CA SER A 161 -12.10 15.32 16.84
C SER A 161 -10.94 14.64 16.12
N LYS A 162 -11.23 13.61 15.31
CA LYS A 162 -10.25 12.99 14.39
C LYS A 162 -9.87 13.91 13.22
N GLU A 163 -10.66 14.95 12.96
CA GLU A 163 -10.36 15.96 11.95
C GLU A 163 -9.78 17.24 12.56
N ARG A 164 -8.78 17.80 11.87
CA ARG A 164 -8.11 19.05 12.24
C ARG A 164 -8.02 20.00 11.05
N THR A 165 -7.95 21.29 11.35
CA THR A 165 -7.74 22.34 10.34
C THR A 165 -6.26 22.52 10.06
N CYS A 166 -5.85 22.42 8.80
CA CYS A 166 -4.48 22.68 8.39
C CYS A 166 -4.13 24.18 8.59
N PRO A 167 -3.06 24.54 9.34
CA PRO A 167 -2.69 25.94 9.58
C PRO A 167 -2.22 26.66 8.32
N ILE A 168 -1.90 25.93 7.25
CA ILE A 168 -1.30 26.48 6.04
C ILE A 168 -2.38 26.84 5.02
N CYS A 169 -3.29 25.91 4.75
CA CYS A 169 -4.29 26.06 3.69
C CYS A 169 -5.73 25.98 4.18
N MET A 170 -5.93 25.90 5.50
CA MET A 170 -7.25 25.85 6.17
C MET A 170 -8.12 24.65 5.80
N THR A 171 -7.59 23.66 5.07
CA THR A 171 -8.30 22.41 4.75
C THR A 171 -8.52 21.59 6.02
N ILE A 172 -9.77 21.16 6.24
CA ILE A 172 -10.16 20.33 7.39
C ILE A 172 -10.11 18.86 6.99
N GLY A 173 -9.36 18.04 7.73
CA GLY A 173 -9.33 16.60 7.50
C GLY A 173 -8.53 15.82 8.53
N PRO A 174 -8.37 14.50 8.32
CA PRO A 174 -7.60 13.64 9.22
C PRO A 174 -6.17 14.12 9.40
N PHE A 175 -5.71 14.12 10.66
CA PHE A 175 -4.35 14.46 11.05
C PHE A 175 -3.69 13.26 11.73
N VAL A 176 -2.77 12.60 11.02
CA VAL A 176 -2.23 11.29 11.43
C VAL A 176 -0.72 11.31 11.47
N ALA A 177 -0.13 10.48 12.33
CA ALA A 177 1.31 10.32 12.41
C ALA A 177 1.86 9.72 11.11
N LEU A 178 2.98 10.24 10.64
CA LEU A 178 3.70 9.66 9.51
C LEU A 178 4.65 8.57 9.97
N THR A 179 4.62 7.42 9.30
CA THR A 179 5.52 6.30 9.59
C THR A 179 6.19 5.83 8.32
N MET A 180 7.52 5.70 8.33
CA MET A 180 8.26 5.12 7.21
C MET A 180 8.05 3.61 7.17
N ALA A 181 7.69 3.08 6.01
CA ALA A 181 7.53 1.64 5.82
C ALA A 181 8.87 0.98 5.44
N PHE A 182 9.25 -0.10 6.15
CA PHE A 182 10.55 -0.76 5.97
C PHE A 182 10.47 -2.18 5.36
N GLU A 183 9.27 -2.64 4.98
CA GLU A 183 9.11 -3.94 4.34
C GLU A 183 9.50 -3.87 2.86
N SER A 184 10.75 -4.22 2.57
CA SER A 184 11.35 -4.21 1.22
C SER A 184 10.54 -4.99 0.19
N ALA A 185 9.87 -6.08 0.59
CA ALA A 185 9.08 -6.91 -0.31
C ALA A 185 7.89 -6.16 -0.92
N CYS A 186 7.41 -5.09 -0.27
CA CYS A 186 6.26 -4.31 -0.75
C CYS A 186 6.66 -3.14 -1.67
N TYR A 187 7.95 -2.82 -1.80
CA TYR A 187 8.41 -1.74 -2.67
C TYR A 187 8.52 -2.20 -4.13
N CYS A 188 7.99 -1.38 -5.03
CA CYS A 188 8.04 -1.60 -6.49
C CYS A 188 9.22 -0.87 -7.16
N ASP A 189 9.99 -0.11 -6.39
CA ASP A 189 11.18 0.59 -6.83
C ASP A 189 12.36 -0.37 -6.98
N THR A 190 13.25 -0.10 -7.94
CA THR A 190 14.53 -0.80 -8.08
C THR A 190 15.61 -0.15 -7.22
N GLY A 191 16.67 -0.92 -6.93
CA GLY A 191 17.84 -0.52 -6.14
C GLY A 191 18.44 0.86 -6.44
N ALA A 192 19.31 1.32 -5.53
CA ALA A 192 19.81 2.68 -5.43
C ALA A 192 18.70 3.73 -5.64
N LEU A 193 17.85 3.88 -4.61
CA LEU A 193 16.86 4.97 -4.49
C LEU A 193 17.49 6.39 -4.58
N THR A 194 18.80 6.49 -4.79
CA THR A 194 19.55 7.74 -5.00
C THR A 194 19.00 8.56 -6.16
N HIS A 195 18.47 7.92 -7.22
CA HIS A 195 17.82 8.64 -8.33
C HIS A 195 16.43 9.17 -7.98
N ALA A 196 15.78 8.65 -6.93
CA ALA A 196 14.57 9.28 -6.40
C ALA A 196 14.86 10.65 -5.76
N PHE A 197 16.13 11.04 -5.55
CA PHE A 197 16.51 12.29 -4.90
C PHE A 197 17.46 13.15 -5.74
N ALA A 198 17.53 12.95 -7.06
CA ALA A 198 18.27 13.89 -7.90
C ALA A 198 17.70 15.30 -7.66
N PRO A 199 18.51 16.30 -7.24
CA PRO A 199 18.03 17.60 -6.76
C PRO A 199 17.21 18.40 -7.79
N GLN A 200 17.22 17.97 -9.06
CA GLN A 200 16.47 18.57 -10.17
C GLN A 200 15.23 17.75 -10.59
N GLN A 201 15.01 16.58 -9.98
CA GLN A 201 13.79 15.78 -10.08
C GLN A 201 13.34 15.42 -8.66
N ALA A 202 12.59 16.33 -8.02
CA ALA A 202 11.99 16.08 -6.72
C ALA A 202 10.97 14.93 -6.80
N VAL A 203 11.42 13.69 -6.64
CA VAL A 203 10.49 12.57 -6.43
C VAL A 203 9.93 12.74 -5.03
N GLY A 204 8.70 13.26 -4.97
CA GLY A 204 8.00 13.46 -3.72
C GLY A 204 7.81 12.14 -2.97
N MET A 205 7.86 12.20 -1.64
CA MET A 205 7.31 11.17 -0.79
C MET A 205 5.78 11.27 -0.77
N PHE A 206 5.13 10.14 -0.57
CA PHE A 206 3.68 10.03 -0.50
C PHE A 206 3.29 9.29 0.77
N ALA A 207 2.07 9.50 1.25
CA ALA A 207 1.48 8.74 2.34
C ALA A 207 0.19 8.06 1.88
N PHE A 208 0.02 6.80 2.24
CA PHE A 208 -1.26 6.11 2.09
C PHE A 208 -2.33 6.73 3.00
N VAL A 209 -3.54 6.88 2.47
CA VAL A 209 -4.69 7.41 3.19
C VAL A 209 -5.59 6.24 3.58
N PRO A 210 -6.00 6.08 4.85
CA PRO A 210 -5.83 7.01 5.97
C PRO A 210 -4.65 6.70 6.91
N CYS A 211 -3.83 5.69 6.63
CA CYS A 211 -2.90 5.16 7.63
C CYS A 211 -1.61 5.96 7.83
N GLY A 212 -1.21 6.84 6.90
CA GLY A 212 0.00 7.66 7.05
C GLY A 212 1.32 6.93 6.76
N HIS A 213 1.28 5.69 6.23
CA HIS A 213 2.50 4.99 5.80
C HIS A 213 3.16 5.70 4.63
N MET A 214 4.40 6.13 4.83
CA MET A 214 5.21 6.84 3.85
C MET A 214 5.88 5.88 2.88
N VAL A 215 5.81 6.22 1.59
CA VAL A 215 6.40 5.46 0.48
C VAL A 215 6.80 6.37 -0.68
N THR A 216 7.47 5.79 -1.67
CA THR A 216 7.72 6.42 -2.97
C THR A 216 6.44 6.58 -3.79
N ALA A 217 6.49 7.45 -4.80
CA ALA A 217 5.41 7.63 -5.77
C ALA A 217 5.04 6.31 -6.47
N LYS A 218 6.04 5.53 -6.86
CA LYS A 218 5.87 4.30 -7.63
C LYS A 218 5.16 3.24 -6.81
N THR A 219 5.60 3.04 -5.57
CA THR A 219 4.97 2.11 -4.63
C THR A 219 3.55 2.57 -4.27
N ALA A 220 3.32 3.86 -4.02
CA ALA A 220 1.97 4.39 -3.77
C ALA A 220 1.01 4.12 -4.93
N ASN A 221 1.42 4.46 -6.15
CA ASN A 221 0.61 4.26 -7.35
C ASN A 221 0.31 2.79 -7.61
N TYR A 222 1.29 1.90 -7.45
CA TYR A 222 1.08 0.47 -7.67
C TYR A 222 -0.01 -0.06 -6.73
N TRP A 223 0.18 0.07 -5.43
CA TRP A 223 -0.73 -0.51 -4.42
C TRP A 223 -2.13 0.11 -4.42
N ALA A 224 -2.25 1.39 -4.76
CA ALA A 224 -3.54 2.04 -4.93
C ALA A 224 -4.36 1.51 -6.12
N ASN A 225 -3.71 0.83 -7.07
CA ASN A 225 -4.34 0.25 -8.25
C ASN A 225 -4.45 -1.28 -8.19
N ILE A 226 -4.10 -1.91 -7.06
CA ILE A 226 -4.28 -3.35 -6.87
C ILE A 226 -5.68 -3.61 -6.28
N PRO A 227 -6.56 -4.34 -6.97
CA PRO A 227 -7.89 -4.66 -6.45
C PRO A 227 -7.81 -5.88 -5.53
N ILE A 228 -7.61 -5.69 -4.22
CA ILE A 228 -7.58 -6.80 -3.25
C ILE A 228 -9.00 -7.30 -2.98
N PRO A 229 -9.28 -8.62 -3.04
CA PRO A 229 -10.59 -9.17 -2.73
C PRO A 229 -11.05 -8.80 -1.32
N HIS A 230 -12.24 -8.21 -1.21
CA HIS A 230 -12.82 -7.77 0.06
C HIS A 230 -14.27 -8.25 0.21
N GLY A 231 -14.56 -8.93 1.32
CA GLY A 231 -15.86 -9.54 1.55
C GLY A 231 -16.19 -10.62 0.51
N THR A 232 -17.47 -10.70 0.10
CA THR A 232 -17.96 -11.79 -0.77
C THR A 232 -17.91 -11.49 -2.27
N LYS A 233 -17.92 -10.21 -2.67
CA LYS A 233 -17.93 -9.78 -4.08
C LYS A 233 -17.12 -8.49 -4.35
N GLY A 234 -16.55 -7.87 -3.32
CA GLY A 234 -15.91 -6.56 -3.42
C GLY A 234 -14.42 -6.64 -3.73
N TYR A 235 -13.86 -5.51 -4.15
CA TYR A 235 -12.43 -5.28 -4.22
C TYR A 235 -12.12 -3.92 -3.59
N LEU A 236 -11.03 -3.83 -2.85
CA LEU A 236 -10.50 -2.59 -2.31
C LEU A 236 -8.99 -2.55 -2.52
N ALA A 237 -8.43 -1.35 -2.70
CA ALA A 237 -7.00 -1.18 -2.54
C ALA A 237 -6.67 -1.09 -1.05
N GLU A 238 -5.55 -1.66 -0.62
CA GLU A 238 -5.14 -1.68 0.79
C GLU A 238 -3.68 -1.24 0.92
N CYS A 239 -3.34 -0.63 2.05
CA CYS A 239 -1.96 -0.37 2.40
C CYS A 239 -1.25 -1.73 2.61
N PRO A 240 -0.17 -2.05 1.86
CA PRO A 240 0.48 -3.35 1.95
C PRO A 240 1.20 -3.61 3.29
N PHE A 241 1.41 -2.56 4.09
CA PHE A 241 2.14 -2.65 5.36
C PHE A 241 1.24 -2.89 6.57
N CYS A 242 -0.04 -2.49 6.49
CA CYS A 242 -0.96 -2.57 7.63
C CYS A 242 -2.37 -3.04 7.26
N ALA A 243 -2.60 -3.44 6.00
CA ALA A 243 -3.88 -3.89 5.47
C ALA A 243 -5.05 -2.91 5.69
N THR A 244 -4.77 -1.64 5.96
CA THR A 244 -5.82 -0.62 6.05
C THR A 244 -6.34 -0.33 4.65
N PRO A 245 -7.66 -0.43 4.41
CA PRO A 245 -8.26 -0.04 3.13
C PRO A 245 -7.92 1.40 2.78
N LEU A 246 -7.53 1.62 1.53
CA LEU A 246 -7.17 2.93 1.03
C LEU A 246 -8.43 3.74 0.72
N GLU A 247 -8.42 5.00 1.14
CA GLU A 247 -9.57 5.90 1.03
C GLU A 247 -9.28 7.12 0.12
N GLY A 248 -10.34 7.74 -0.40
CA GLY A 248 -10.26 8.89 -1.29
C GLY A 248 -10.13 8.50 -2.76
N SER A 249 -9.98 9.50 -3.64
CA SER A 249 -9.93 9.29 -5.09
C SER A 249 -8.68 8.55 -5.57
N THR A 250 -7.56 8.71 -4.86
CA THR A 250 -6.26 8.14 -5.20
C THR A 250 -5.76 7.10 -4.20
N GLY A 251 -6.28 7.05 -2.96
CA GLY A 251 -5.76 6.18 -1.91
C GLY A 251 -4.43 6.65 -1.26
N PHE A 252 -3.83 7.73 -1.76
CA PHE A 252 -2.59 8.30 -1.25
C PHE A 252 -2.48 9.80 -1.55
N VAL A 253 -1.64 10.50 -0.80
CA VAL A 253 -1.41 11.95 -0.91
C VAL A 253 0.09 12.27 -0.92
N ARG A 254 0.51 13.27 -1.70
CA ARG A 254 1.91 13.74 -1.73
C ARG A 254 2.23 14.50 -0.44
N LEU A 255 3.41 14.24 0.13
CA LEU A 255 3.90 14.98 1.29
C LEU A 255 4.38 16.37 0.86
N ILE A 256 3.98 17.39 1.63
CA ILE A 256 4.40 18.77 1.48
C ILE A 256 5.02 19.22 2.81
N PHE A 257 6.34 19.18 2.86
CA PHE A 257 7.12 19.84 3.91
C PHE A 257 7.27 21.32 3.54
N GLN A 258 7.27 22.20 4.54
CA GLN A 258 7.44 23.63 4.32
C GLN A 258 8.92 23.97 4.28
N ASP A 259 9.27 24.82 3.31
CA ASP A 259 10.62 25.26 2.95
C ASP A 259 11.64 24.14 2.69
N TRP A 260 11.53 23.53 1.50
CA TRP A 260 12.71 23.03 0.78
C TRP A 260 13.15 24.11 -0.22
N ILE A 261 13.68 25.22 0.28
CA ILE A 261 14.36 26.23 -0.54
C ILE A 261 15.82 26.20 -0.11
N SER A 262 16.64 25.49 -0.88
CA SER A 262 18.08 25.76 -0.96
C SER A 262 18.32 26.76 -2.08
#